data_AF-X8JL02-F1
#
_entry.id   AF-X8JL02-F1
#
_cell.length_a   1.000
_cell.length_b   1.000
_cell.length_c   1.000
_cell.angle_alpha   90.00
_cell.angle_beta   90.00
_cell.angle_gamma   90.00
#
_symmetry.space_group_name_H-M   'P 1'
#
loop_
_entity.id
_entity.type
_entity.pdbx_description
1 polymer ?
#
loop_
_entity_poly.entity_id
_entity_poly.type
_entity_poly.pdbx_seq_one_letter_code
_entity_poly.pdbx_strand_id
1 'polypeptide(L)'
;MVPLPFLEYTLSHPHPKGHWFLLATVIVFLATTPLLILVNFATLGFELVPSLQTEWRSHTVPLETLWGTRRLPPLLRPRTIPRCEPKELGRGDSFRVTGSLFDYTVMSTWNQSHRSLAAGVQEQERVAYKGESFADCFVSTARYDYSLSEQTHSVIAGVRCPGYKEYPIEITMQTTVTFSWELTKDFIGQYYGGGLDLLNLTETSDYRKTVLAVLDVIASDALGILQKRNLSVPPLSIRVFFRNLDPDTAILPDRATTSRMTYVNGTQPDSYPAEGFIYTNTIYNLVYVVMDAINLDLGNTRSPNMFRNISRFPQVVFNNQAPSGINSETNWSKGLIQSFYYGHIPDQYQTWAETLRKDPPANITLANLSGPNKSTMATTYLCPTYELKPTNALLTSVFVGSSTMILSVWGAWMFFTAFLARKIMAPQVICYCDDCKARRLKEAMRTEAFRRRTANQNNTGFFTRLMARMGVEGRPKNIIYPADLDPEDQGYDTIPHSGRPMLEHMPDSKKVSDLGGSATGEK
;
A
#
# COMPACT_ATOMS: atom_id res chain seq x y z
N MET A 1 10.55 -55.48 -31.57
CA MET A 1 9.33 -55.08 -30.82
C MET A 1 9.69 -55.04 -29.35
N VAL A 2 9.24 -54.03 -28.60
CA VAL A 2 9.38 -54.01 -27.13
C VAL A 2 8.10 -54.57 -26.53
N PRO A 3 8.15 -55.57 -25.62
CA PRO A 3 6.95 -56.06 -24.96
C PRO A 3 6.39 -54.98 -24.02
N LEU A 4 5.12 -54.62 -24.21
CA LEU A 4 4.41 -53.72 -23.30
C LEU A 4 4.08 -54.47 -22.00
N PRO A 5 4.40 -53.92 -20.81
CA PRO A 5 4.16 -54.60 -19.54
C PRO A 5 2.65 -54.80 -19.31
N PHE A 6 2.31 -55.94 -18.69
CA PHE A 6 0.94 -56.30 -18.35
C PHE A 6 0.70 -56.07 -16.86
N LEU A 7 -0.40 -55.38 -16.51
CA LEU A 7 -0.78 -55.11 -15.12
C LEU A 7 -1.54 -56.32 -14.55
N GLU A 8 -0.80 -57.34 -14.13
CA GLU A 8 -1.35 -58.53 -13.50
C GLU A 8 -1.32 -58.39 -11.97
N TYR A 9 -2.48 -58.15 -11.36
CA TYR A 9 -2.63 -58.12 -9.91
C TYR A 9 -3.00 -59.51 -9.40
N THR A 10 -2.14 -60.13 -8.61
CA THR A 10 -2.31 -61.51 -8.08
C THR A 10 -3.49 -61.71 -7.11
N LEU A 11 -4.30 -60.67 -6.86
CA LEU A 11 -5.42 -60.64 -5.92
C LEU A 11 -6.73 -60.09 -6.52
N SER A 12 -6.79 -59.79 -7.82
CA SER A 12 -8.04 -59.35 -8.48
C SER A 12 -8.09 -59.78 -9.96
N HIS A 13 -9.30 -60.01 -10.47
CA HIS A 13 -9.49 -60.57 -11.82
C HIS A 13 -8.88 -59.68 -12.93
N PRO A 14 -8.28 -60.26 -13.98
CA PRO A 14 -7.68 -59.50 -15.07
C PRO A 14 -8.73 -58.64 -15.77
N HIS A 15 -8.44 -57.34 -15.92
CA HIS A 15 -9.38 -56.39 -16.50
C HIS A 15 -9.63 -56.71 -17.99
N PRO A 16 -10.88 -56.83 -18.46
CA PRO A 16 -11.16 -57.08 -19.88
C PRO A 16 -10.52 -55.99 -20.73
N LYS A 17 -9.70 -56.41 -21.71
CA LYS A 17 -8.85 -55.56 -22.55
C LYS A 17 -7.81 -54.73 -21.77
N GLY A 18 -7.11 -55.32 -20.79
CA GLY A 18 -6.05 -54.67 -19.99
C GLY A 18 -5.04 -53.82 -20.77
N HIS A 19 -4.61 -54.22 -21.98
CA HIS A 19 -3.74 -53.38 -22.83
C HIS A 19 -4.38 -52.06 -23.25
N TRP A 20 -5.68 -52.05 -23.58
CA TRP A 20 -6.42 -50.82 -23.91
C TRP A 20 -6.65 -49.95 -22.67
N PHE A 21 -6.87 -50.57 -21.50
CA PHE A 21 -6.95 -49.86 -20.22
C PHE A 21 -5.62 -49.15 -19.88
N LEU A 22 -4.49 -49.86 -20.01
CA LEU A 22 -3.16 -49.30 -19.76
C LEU A 22 -2.85 -48.17 -20.76
N LEU A 23 -3.09 -48.40 -22.05
CA LEU A 23 -2.88 -47.40 -23.10
C LEU A 23 -3.75 -46.15 -22.90
N ALA A 24 -5.04 -46.31 -22.56
CA ALA A 24 -5.92 -45.19 -22.21
C ALA A 24 -5.44 -44.44 -20.95
N THR A 25 -5.00 -45.16 -19.91
CA THR A 25 -4.45 -44.57 -18.69
C THR A 25 -3.20 -43.74 -19.01
N VAL A 26 -2.25 -44.29 -19.78
CA VAL A 26 -1.03 -43.57 -20.20
C VAL A 26 -1.37 -42.32 -21.01
N ILE A 27 -2.29 -42.41 -21.98
CA ILE A 27 -2.72 -41.25 -22.78
C ILE A 27 -3.36 -40.17 -21.92
N VAL A 28 -4.24 -40.54 -20.98
CA VAL A 28 -4.88 -39.60 -20.05
C VAL A 28 -3.82 -38.89 -19.20
N PHE A 29 -2.91 -39.61 -18.54
CA PHE A 29 -1.89 -38.99 -17.69
C PHE A 29 -0.85 -38.18 -18.46
N LEU A 30 -0.47 -38.61 -19.67
CA LEU A 30 0.44 -37.86 -20.55
C LEU A 30 -0.19 -36.55 -21.04
N ALA A 31 -1.52 -36.50 -21.22
CA ALA A 31 -2.25 -35.27 -21.57
C ALA A 31 -2.55 -34.37 -20.35
N THR A 32 -2.96 -34.92 -19.21
CA THR A 32 -3.35 -34.13 -18.04
C THR A 32 -2.16 -33.56 -17.27
N THR A 33 -1.05 -34.29 -17.17
CA THR A 33 0.14 -33.84 -16.41
C THR A 33 0.69 -32.49 -16.88
N PRO A 34 1.03 -32.26 -18.17
CA PRO A 34 1.53 -30.96 -18.63
C PRO A 34 0.48 -29.85 -18.48
N LEU A 35 -0.81 -30.16 -18.67
CA LEU A 35 -1.90 -29.20 -18.48
C LEU A 35 -2.00 -28.74 -17.01
N LEU A 36 -1.92 -29.68 -16.05
CA LEU A 36 -1.94 -29.39 -14.62
C LEU A 36 -0.69 -28.62 -14.18
N ILE A 37 0.49 -28.93 -14.73
CA ILE A 37 1.73 -28.18 -14.44
C ILE A 37 1.60 -26.73 -14.95
N LEU A 38 1.09 -26.51 -16.16
CA LEU A 38 0.88 -25.16 -16.71
C LEU A 38 -0.15 -24.35 -15.90
N VAL A 39 -1.24 -24.99 -15.46
CA VAL A 39 -2.23 -24.35 -14.57
C VAL A 39 -1.61 -23.99 -13.22
N ASN A 40 -0.91 -24.92 -12.56
CA ASN A 40 -0.26 -24.66 -11.27
C ASN A 40 0.87 -23.63 -11.35
N PHE A 41 1.62 -23.57 -12.46
CA PHE A 41 2.59 -22.50 -12.70
C PHE A 41 1.88 -21.14 -12.76
N ALA A 42 0.78 -21.03 -13.52
CA ALA A 42 0.02 -19.79 -13.65
C ALA A 42 -0.69 -19.34 -12.35
N THR A 43 -1.12 -20.27 -11.49
CA THR A 43 -1.88 -19.96 -10.26
C THR A 43 -1.05 -19.94 -8.97
N LEU A 44 0.06 -20.69 -8.91
CA LEU A 44 0.88 -20.84 -7.69
C LEU A 44 2.33 -20.35 -7.84
N GLY A 45 2.81 -20.13 -9.07
CA GLY A 45 4.19 -19.69 -9.34
C GLY A 45 4.47 -18.20 -9.06
N PHE A 46 3.43 -17.41 -8.83
CA PHE A 46 3.54 -15.99 -8.48
C PHE A 46 3.17 -15.74 -7.01
N GLU A 47 3.66 -14.65 -6.45
CA GLU A 47 3.25 -14.12 -5.14
C GLU A 47 3.06 -12.61 -5.17
N LEU A 48 2.42 -12.07 -4.12
CA LEU A 48 2.21 -10.65 -3.94
C LEU A 48 3.26 -10.09 -2.97
N VAL A 49 4.14 -9.24 -3.49
CA VAL A 49 5.22 -8.59 -2.75
C VAL A 49 4.83 -7.13 -2.53
N PRO A 50 4.96 -6.56 -1.31
CA PRO A 50 4.73 -5.13 -1.11
C PRO A 50 5.91 -4.31 -1.66
N SER A 51 5.70 -3.59 -2.76
CA SER A 51 6.67 -2.63 -3.29
C SER A 51 6.38 -1.21 -2.80
N LEU A 52 7.42 -0.37 -2.66
CA LEU A 52 7.25 1.06 -2.41
C LEU A 52 7.30 1.82 -3.74
N GLN A 53 6.27 2.61 -4.03
CA GLN A 53 6.17 3.44 -5.24
C GLN A 53 6.01 4.92 -4.86
N THR A 54 6.62 5.82 -5.60
CA THR A 54 6.47 7.28 -5.41
C THR A 54 5.15 7.83 -5.96
N GLU A 55 4.56 7.14 -6.92
CA GLU A 55 3.27 7.50 -7.52
C GLU A 55 2.12 6.71 -6.89
N TRP A 56 1.02 7.39 -6.56
CA TRP A 56 -0.23 6.73 -6.24
C TRP A 56 -0.86 6.12 -7.50
N ARG A 57 -1.30 4.86 -7.41
CA ARG A 57 -1.94 4.15 -8.53
C ARG A 57 -3.31 3.64 -8.12
N SER A 58 -4.34 4.44 -8.42
CA SER A 58 -5.76 4.12 -8.24
C SER A 58 -6.26 3.03 -9.18
N HIS A 59 -5.62 2.88 -10.34
CA HIS A 59 -6.03 1.99 -11.42
C HIS A 59 -5.00 0.91 -11.74
N THR A 60 -5.50 -0.12 -12.41
CA THR A 60 -4.80 -1.35 -12.74
C THR A 60 -3.69 -1.10 -13.76
N VAL A 61 -2.45 -1.01 -13.30
CA VAL A 61 -1.32 -1.39 -14.15
C VAL A 61 -1.50 -2.89 -14.44
N PRO A 62 -1.58 -3.33 -15.71
CA PRO A 62 -1.60 -4.76 -16.01
C PRO A 62 -0.28 -5.40 -15.57
N LEU A 63 -0.27 -6.72 -15.33
CA LEU A 63 1.01 -7.43 -15.15
C LEU A 63 1.74 -7.46 -16.49
N GLU A 64 2.56 -6.43 -16.69
CA GLU A 64 3.65 -6.29 -17.65
C GLU A 64 4.79 -5.64 -16.83
N THR A 65 6.04 -6.12 -16.91
CA THR A 65 6.69 -6.62 -18.13
C THR A 65 7.18 -8.08 -18.08
N LEU A 66 7.37 -8.69 -16.90
CA LEU A 66 8.12 -9.96 -16.80
C LEU A 66 7.38 -11.20 -17.33
N TRP A 67 6.06 -11.28 -17.13
CA TRP A 67 5.19 -12.32 -17.70
C TRP A 67 3.92 -11.68 -18.25
N GLY A 68 3.99 -11.18 -19.48
CA GLY A 68 2.93 -10.40 -20.11
C GLY A 68 1.55 -11.08 -20.08
N THR A 69 0.62 -10.50 -19.32
CA THR A 69 -0.75 -10.99 -19.11
C THR A 69 -1.54 -11.22 -20.40
N ARG A 70 -1.12 -10.59 -21.50
CA ARG A 70 -1.62 -10.84 -22.87
C ARG A 70 -1.59 -12.32 -23.29
N ARG A 71 -0.68 -13.14 -22.73
CA ARG A 71 -0.58 -14.60 -23.02
C ARG A 71 -1.44 -15.50 -22.12
N LEU A 72 -1.89 -15.03 -20.95
CA LEU A 72 -2.78 -15.81 -20.08
C LEU A 72 -4.23 -15.68 -20.55
N PRO A 73 -5.00 -16.78 -20.68
CA PRO A 73 -6.41 -16.72 -21.05
C PRO A 73 -7.22 -16.00 -19.95
N PRO A 74 -8.32 -15.28 -20.28
CA PRO A 74 -9.03 -14.42 -19.34
C PRO A 74 -9.53 -15.11 -18.05
N LEU A 75 -9.77 -16.43 -18.08
CA LEU A 75 -10.16 -17.20 -16.89
C LEU A 75 -9.06 -17.32 -15.83
N LEU A 76 -7.77 -17.25 -16.22
CA LEU A 76 -6.62 -17.45 -15.34
C LEU A 76 -5.96 -16.13 -14.90
N ARG A 77 -6.55 -14.97 -15.22
CA ARG A 77 -6.05 -13.66 -14.77
C ARG A 77 -6.61 -13.33 -13.39
N PRO A 78 -5.81 -12.73 -12.48
CA PRO A 78 -6.34 -12.20 -11.22
C PRO A 78 -7.48 -11.22 -11.46
N ARG A 79 -8.68 -11.54 -10.95
CA ARG A 79 -9.88 -10.68 -11.12
C ARG A 79 -9.84 -9.44 -10.22
N THR A 80 -9.19 -9.56 -9.07
CA THR A 80 -9.01 -8.49 -8.08
C THR A 80 -7.54 -8.10 -8.05
N ILE A 81 -7.18 -7.08 -8.82
CA ILE A 81 -5.85 -6.47 -8.76
C ILE A 81 -5.79 -5.66 -7.46
N PRO A 82 -4.81 -5.91 -6.58
CA PRO A 82 -4.73 -5.23 -5.30
C PRO A 82 -4.34 -3.75 -5.50
N ARG A 83 -4.86 -2.90 -4.63
CA ARG A 83 -4.63 -1.45 -4.68
C ARG A 83 -3.41 -1.08 -3.83
N CYS A 84 -2.78 0.05 -4.14
CA CYS A 84 -1.83 0.65 -3.22
C CYS A 84 -2.54 1.09 -1.92
N GLU A 85 -1.81 1.10 -0.81
CA GLU A 85 -2.25 1.68 0.45
C GLU A 85 -2.04 3.21 0.44
N PRO A 86 -3.07 4.03 0.69
CA PRO A 86 -2.95 5.49 0.65
C PRO A 86 -2.16 5.99 1.85
N LYS A 87 -1.48 7.12 1.71
CA LYS A 87 -0.75 7.72 2.81
C LYS A 87 -1.73 8.43 3.74
N GLU A 88 -1.81 8.01 5.00
CA GLU A 88 -2.52 8.81 6.00
C GLU A 88 -1.80 10.14 6.27
N LEU A 89 -2.58 11.22 6.37
CA LEU A 89 -2.20 12.50 6.95
C LEU A 89 -3.12 12.82 8.13
N GLY A 90 -2.54 13.10 9.29
CA GLY A 90 -3.21 13.63 10.47
C GLY A 90 -2.42 14.76 11.11
N ARG A 91 -3.03 15.46 12.07
CA ARG A 91 -2.36 16.51 12.85
C ARG A 91 -1.11 15.97 13.55
N GLY A 92 -0.01 16.70 13.44
CA GLY A 92 1.30 16.34 13.99
C GLY A 92 2.20 15.58 13.02
N ASP A 93 1.68 15.02 11.93
CA ASP A 93 2.50 14.43 10.88
C ASP A 93 3.30 15.52 10.17
N SER A 94 4.57 15.27 9.85
CA SER A 94 5.45 16.18 9.10
C SER A 94 5.93 15.56 7.79
N PHE A 95 6.12 16.40 6.76
CA PHE A 95 6.57 15.96 5.45
C PHE A 95 7.22 17.08 4.62
N ARG A 96 7.93 16.69 3.56
CA ARG A 96 8.36 17.59 2.48
C ARG A 96 7.47 17.43 1.26
N VAL A 97 7.40 18.47 0.44
CA VAL A 97 6.83 18.38 -0.91
C VAL A 97 7.89 17.93 -1.92
N THR A 98 7.50 17.66 -3.17
CA THR A 98 8.39 17.27 -4.27
C THR A 98 9.55 18.23 -4.51
N GLY A 99 9.34 19.53 -4.26
CA GLY A 99 10.39 20.54 -4.31
C GLY A 99 11.40 20.46 -3.16
N SER A 100 11.02 19.81 -2.05
CA SER A 100 11.88 19.49 -0.90
C SER A 100 12.68 20.69 -0.37
N LEU A 101 12.13 21.91 -0.47
CA LEU A 101 12.77 23.10 0.08
C LEU A 101 12.49 23.20 1.59
N PHE A 102 11.24 23.01 2.00
CA PHE A 102 10.79 23.12 3.40
C PHE A 102 10.19 21.82 3.96
N ASP A 103 10.30 21.64 5.27
CA ASP A 103 9.47 20.71 6.05
C ASP A 103 8.16 21.40 6.47
N TYR A 104 7.04 20.71 6.28
CA TYR A 104 5.69 21.15 6.62
C TYR A 104 5.10 20.21 7.68
N THR A 105 4.58 20.77 8.78
CA THR A 105 3.88 20.02 9.83
C THR A 105 2.38 20.26 9.70
N VAL A 106 1.57 19.21 9.68
CA VAL A 106 0.11 19.30 9.60
C VAL A 106 -0.46 19.80 10.93
N MET A 107 -1.13 20.94 10.90
CA MET A 107 -1.75 21.58 12.07
C MET A 107 -3.22 21.18 12.23
N SER A 108 -3.94 20.96 11.13
CA SER A 108 -5.29 20.40 11.13
C SER A 108 -5.70 19.82 9.78
N THR A 109 -6.53 18.78 9.81
CA THR A 109 -7.22 18.18 8.66
C THR A 109 -8.73 18.26 8.89
N TRP A 110 -9.47 18.85 7.96
CA TRP A 110 -10.93 19.03 8.05
C TRP A 110 -11.63 18.54 6.79
N ASN A 111 -12.45 17.50 6.93
CA ASN A 111 -13.28 16.99 5.84
C ASN A 111 -14.49 17.91 5.60
N GLN A 112 -14.46 18.72 4.54
CA GLN A 112 -15.52 19.70 4.26
C GLN A 112 -16.85 19.03 3.85
N SER A 113 -16.83 17.76 3.40
CA SER A 113 -18.06 17.02 3.07
C SER A 113 -18.84 16.58 4.31
N HIS A 114 -18.17 16.41 5.46
CA HIS A 114 -18.76 16.00 6.74
C HIS A 114 -19.18 17.19 7.62
N ARG A 115 -19.50 18.36 7.03
CA ARG A 115 -19.96 19.56 7.78
C ARG A 115 -21.39 19.40 8.32
N SER A 116 -21.54 18.59 9.36
CA SER A 116 -22.74 18.52 10.19
C SER A 116 -23.00 19.86 10.87
N LEU A 117 -24.11 20.51 10.52
CA LEU A 117 -24.61 21.72 11.19
C LEU A 117 -25.22 21.43 12.57
N ALA A 118 -25.41 20.15 12.94
CA ALA A 118 -26.14 19.72 14.14
C ALA A 118 -25.25 19.53 15.38
N ALA A 119 -23.92 19.44 15.21
CA ALA A 119 -22.97 19.36 16.31
C ALA A 119 -21.81 20.33 16.06
N GLY A 120 -21.63 21.31 16.95
CA GLY A 120 -20.62 22.38 16.82
C GLY A 120 -19.17 21.94 17.02
N VAL A 121 -18.88 20.65 16.90
CA VAL A 121 -17.55 20.05 17.06
C VAL A 121 -17.25 19.26 15.79
N GLN A 122 -16.35 19.79 14.96
CA GLN A 122 -15.68 18.99 13.94
C GLN A 122 -14.54 18.24 14.64
N GLU A 123 -14.47 16.92 14.46
CA GLU A 123 -13.30 16.13 14.87
C GLU A 123 -12.21 16.20 13.80
N GLN A 124 -10.95 16.10 14.22
CA GLN A 124 -9.80 16.11 13.31
C GLN A 124 -9.56 14.70 12.78
N GLU A 125 -10.04 14.44 11.57
CA GLU A 125 -9.98 13.13 10.92
C GLU A 125 -8.60 12.88 10.29
N ARG A 126 -8.08 11.64 10.39
CA ARG A 126 -6.93 11.18 9.59
C ARG A 126 -7.39 10.91 8.16
N VAL A 127 -6.78 11.59 7.19
CA VAL A 127 -7.25 11.60 5.79
C VAL A 127 -6.31 10.81 4.87
N ALA A 128 -6.91 10.09 3.91
CA ALA A 128 -6.18 9.26 2.95
C ALA A 128 -5.70 10.07 1.74
N TYR A 129 -4.43 10.47 1.76
CA TYR A 129 -3.70 11.14 0.69
C TYR A 129 -3.21 10.16 -0.39
N LYS A 130 -3.25 10.63 -1.65
CA LYS A 130 -3.15 9.86 -2.89
C LYS A 130 -2.42 10.63 -4.00
N GLY A 131 -1.54 11.56 -3.62
CA GLY A 131 -0.77 12.38 -4.57
C GLY A 131 -1.50 13.64 -5.04
N GLU A 132 -2.50 14.12 -4.30
CA GLU A 132 -3.17 15.40 -4.55
C GLU A 132 -2.18 16.58 -4.53
N SER A 133 -2.37 17.58 -5.39
CA SER A 133 -1.41 18.67 -5.52
C SER A 133 -1.65 19.82 -4.54
N PHE A 134 -0.57 20.36 -4.00
CA PHE A 134 -0.58 21.52 -3.11
C PHE A 134 -0.53 22.87 -3.85
N ALA A 135 -0.70 22.90 -5.18
CA ALA A 135 -0.64 24.13 -5.98
C ALA A 135 -1.73 25.17 -5.60
N ASP A 136 -2.88 24.74 -5.11
CA ASP A 136 -3.95 25.63 -4.62
C ASP A 136 -3.70 26.14 -3.18
N CYS A 137 -2.63 25.69 -2.51
CA CYS A 137 -2.27 26.09 -1.15
C CYS A 137 -1.50 27.41 -1.14
N PHE A 138 -1.76 28.25 -0.13
CA PHE A 138 -1.16 29.57 0.00
C PHE A 138 -0.79 29.91 1.45
N VAL A 139 0.21 30.79 1.64
CA VAL A 139 0.52 31.32 2.96
C VAL A 139 -0.59 32.29 3.41
N SER A 140 -1.31 31.91 4.46
CA SER A 140 -2.46 32.63 5.02
C SER A 140 -2.13 33.45 6.27
N THR A 141 -1.07 33.07 6.97
CA THR A 141 -0.51 33.79 8.12
C THR A 141 1.01 33.70 8.10
N ALA A 142 1.67 34.72 8.65
CA ALA A 142 3.10 34.71 8.88
C ALA A 142 3.41 35.31 10.25
N ARG A 143 4.46 34.83 10.91
CA ARG A 143 4.94 35.31 12.19
C ARG A 143 6.44 35.42 12.16
N TYR A 144 6.97 36.59 12.45
CA TYR A 144 8.40 36.80 12.63
C TYR A 144 8.69 36.86 14.13
N ASP A 145 9.64 36.03 14.58
CA ASP A 145 10.23 36.06 15.90
C ASP A 145 11.73 36.40 15.79
N TYR A 146 12.21 37.26 16.68
CA TYR A 146 13.62 37.51 16.94
C TYR A 146 13.94 37.18 18.40
N SER A 147 15.08 36.53 18.64
CA SER A 147 15.60 36.26 19.98
C SER A 147 17.09 36.61 20.06
N LEU A 148 17.41 37.61 20.90
CA LEU A 148 18.80 37.97 21.21
C LEU A 148 19.51 36.88 22.04
N SER A 149 18.78 36.15 22.89
CA SER A 149 19.39 35.11 23.73
C SER A 149 19.82 33.87 22.93
N GLU A 150 19.02 33.50 21.94
CA GLU A 150 19.32 32.36 21.05
C GLU A 150 20.18 32.76 19.85
N GLN A 151 20.29 34.07 19.55
CA GLN A 151 20.84 34.62 18.32
C GLN A 151 20.15 34.04 17.07
N THR A 152 18.81 34.08 17.07
CA THR A 152 17.97 33.50 16.02
C THR A 152 16.90 34.46 15.50
N HIS A 153 16.59 34.31 14.22
CA HIS A 153 15.49 34.97 13.52
C HIS A 153 14.61 33.87 12.93
N SER A 154 13.37 33.71 13.39
CA SER A 154 12.46 32.65 12.92
C SER A 154 11.25 33.22 12.20
N VAL A 155 11.06 32.85 10.93
CA VAL A 155 9.84 33.09 10.17
C VAL A 155 8.99 31.83 10.20
N ILE A 156 7.80 31.93 10.76
CA ILE A 156 6.82 30.84 10.87
C ILE A 156 5.63 31.17 9.99
N ALA A 157 5.36 30.32 9.00
CA ALA A 157 4.31 30.53 8.00
C ALA A 157 3.20 29.49 8.15
N GLY A 158 1.94 29.96 8.23
CA GLY A 158 0.75 29.13 8.25
C GLY A 158 0.15 29.00 6.85
N VAL A 159 0.37 27.84 6.23
CA VAL A 159 -0.16 27.50 4.91
C VAL A 159 -1.58 26.96 5.03
N ARG A 160 -2.46 27.42 4.15
CA ARG A 160 -3.86 26.97 4.04
C ARG A 160 -4.07 26.34 2.67
N CYS A 161 -4.46 25.08 2.66
CA CYS A 161 -4.92 24.34 1.48
C CYS A 161 -6.44 24.30 1.48
N PRO A 162 -7.13 25.04 0.59
CA PRO A 162 -8.56 24.87 0.38
C PRO A 162 -8.83 23.51 -0.27
N GLY A 163 -9.81 22.77 0.24
CA GLY A 163 -10.28 21.53 -0.41
C GLY A 163 -10.92 21.84 -1.77
N TYR A 164 -10.76 20.93 -2.72
CA TYR A 164 -11.33 21.04 -4.07
C TYR A 164 -12.29 19.87 -4.36
N LYS A 165 -13.00 19.90 -5.50
CA LYS A 165 -14.14 18.99 -5.76
C LYS A 165 -13.80 17.49 -5.69
N GLU A 166 -12.57 17.12 -6.04
CA GLU A 166 -12.10 15.73 -6.04
C GLU A 166 -11.46 15.33 -4.70
N TYR A 167 -11.01 16.32 -3.92
CA TYR A 167 -10.41 16.16 -2.59
C TYR A 167 -10.96 17.24 -1.64
N PRO A 168 -12.17 17.04 -1.07
CA PRO A 168 -12.91 18.05 -0.31
C PRO A 168 -12.39 18.17 1.13
N ILE A 169 -11.07 18.20 1.31
CA ILE A 169 -10.37 18.22 2.59
C ILE A 169 -9.57 19.51 2.68
N GLU A 170 -9.84 20.29 3.71
CA GLU A 170 -9.13 21.51 4.05
C GLU A 170 -7.97 21.17 4.99
N ILE A 171 -6.74 21.43 4.56
CA ILE A 171 -5.53 21.18 5.36
C ILE A 171 -4.95 22.52 5.79
N THR A 172 -4.58 22.65 7.07
CA THR A 172 -3.68 23.72 7.52
C THR A 172 -2.35 23.11 7.92
N MET A 173 -1.26 23.77 7.51
CA MET A 173 0.11 23.34 7.73
C MET A 173 0.93 24.51 8.28
N GLN A 174 1.98 24.20 9.03
CA GLN A 174 2.96 25.18 9.47
C GLN A 174 4.35 24.77 8.96
N THR A 175 5.11 25.74 8.49
CA THR A 175 6.56 25.60 8.32
C THR A 175 7.28 26.69 9.11
N THR A 176 8.53 26.42 9.50
CA THR A 176 9.36 27.26 10.36
C THR A 176 10.75 27.35 9.75
N VAL A 177 11.17 28.56 9.38
CA VAL A 177 12.50 28.83 8.83
C VAL A 177 13.26 29.68 9.85
N THR A 178 14.37 29.16 10.38
CA THR A 178 15.18 29.83 11.41
C THR A 178 16.55 30.15 10.87
N PHE A 179 17.01 31.38 11.06
CA PHE A 179 18.34 31.84 10.65
C PHE A 179 19.22 32.14 11.86
N SER A 180 20.51 31.81 11.78
CA SER A 180 21.48 32.03 12.86
C SER A 180 22.93 32.03 12.34
N TRP A 181 23.86 32.61 13.11
CA TRP A 181 25.30 32.42 12.86
C TRP A 181 25.83 31.05 13.34
N GLU A 182 25.03 30.28 14.08
CA GLU A 182 25.33 28.88 14.38
C GLU A 182 24.77 27.96 13.29
N LEU A 183 25.62 27.30 12.50
CA LEU A 183 25.22 26.32 11.48
C LEU A 183 24.35 25.16 12.03
N THR A 184 24.44 24.89 13.34
CA THR A 184 23.62 23.92 14.08
C THR A 184 22.21 24.41 14.43
N LYS A 185 21.94 25.72 14.31
CA LYS A 185 20.62 26.37 14.51
C LYS A 185 20.03 26.92 13.22
N ASP A 186 20.88 27.27 12.25
CA ASP A 186 20.50 27.84 10.96
C ASP A 186 19.81 26.82 10.04
N PHE A 187 18.78 27.24 9.32
CA PHE A 187 18.01 26.40 8.40
C PHE A 187 18.84 25.87 7.23
N ILE A 188 19.71 26.70 6.63
CA ILE A 188 20.58 26.28 5.53
C ILE A 188 21.67 25.37 6.09
N GLY A 189 22.27 25.75 7.23
CA GLY A 189 23.25 24.94 7.96
C GLY A 189 22.76 23.55 8.37
N GLN A 190 21.55 23.44 8.91
CA GLN A 190 20.94 22.19 9.38
C GLN A 190 20.53 21.25 8.23
N TYR A 191 19.82 21.77 7.22
CA TYR A 191 19.14 20.93 6.23
C TYR A 191 19.92 20.72 4.94
N TYR A 192 20.97 21.49 4.71
CA TYR A 192 21.77 21.46 3.49
C TYR A 192 23.28 21.45 3.78
N GLY A 193 23.72 22.14 4.83
CA GLY A 193 25.08 22.13 5.34
C GLY A 193 26.08 22.88 4.47
N GLY A 194 27.26 23.18 5.04
CA GLY A 194 28.37 23.86 4.35
C GLY A 194 29.01 23.06 3.20
N GLY A 195 28.42 21.92 2.81
CA GLY A 195 28.76 21.17 1.60
C GLY A 195 27.90 21.54 0.38
N LEU A 196 26.94 22.47 0.53
CA LEU A 196 26.30 23.10 -0.63
C LEU A 196 27.31 23.97 -1.39
N ASP A 197 27.74 23.48 -2.55
CA ASP A 197 28.50 24.28 -3.52
C ASP A 197 27.56 25.26 -4.25
N LEU A 198 27.10 26.28 -3.52
CA LEU A 198 26.32 27.43 -4.01
C LEU A 198 27.14 28.35 -4.95
N LEU A 199 28.41 28.02 -5.20
CA LEU A 199 29.31 28.73 -6.10
C LEU A 199 29.43 28.03 -7.47
N ASN A 200 29.12 26.74 -7.56
CA ASN A 200 29.29 25.90 -8.76
C ASN A 200 27.94 25.62 -9.43
N LEU A 201 27.37 26.67 -10.01
CA LEU A 201 26.03 26.70 -10.61
C LEU A 201 26.07 26.42 -12.13
N THR A 202 26.60 25.25 -12.49
CA THR A 202 26.64 24.79 -13.89
C THR A 202 25.28 24.40 -14.47
N GLU A 203 24.26 24.17 -13.62
CA GLU A 203 22.86 24.01 -14.02
C GLU A 203 22.03 25.22 -13.58
N THR A 204 21.63 26.04 -14.56
CA THR A 204 20.91 27.31 -14.36
C THR A 204 19.41 27.16 -14.06
N SER A 205 18.95 25.94 -13.77
CA SER A 205 17.54 25.56 -13.62
C SER A 205 17.12 25.18 -12.18
N ASP A 206 18.06 24.98 -11.25
CA ASP A 206 17.74 24.60 -9.87
C ASP A 206 17.30 25.82 -9.04
N TYR A 207 15.98 26.08 -9.05
CA TYR A 207 15.37 27.17 -8.29
C TYR A 207 15.68 27.11 -6.79
N ARG A 208 15.95 25.91 -6.22
CA ARG A 208 16.19 25.74 -4.79
C ARG A 208 17.48 26.47 -4.39
N LYS A 209 18.54 26.36 -5.21
CA LYS A 209 19.82 27.04 -4.97
C LYS A 209 19.66 28.56 -4.98
N THR A 210 18.96 29.13 -5.97
CA THR A 210 18.72 30.59 -6.00
C THR A 210 17.87 31.07 -4.83
N VAL A 211 16.86 30.31 -4.41
CA VAL A 211 16.05 30.65 -3.23
C VAL A 211 16.88 30.59 -1.95
N LEU A 212 17.70 29.54 -1.76
CA LEU A 212 18.62 29.42 -0.61
C LEU A 212 19.67 30.53 -0.60
N ALA A 213 20.21 30.93 -1.76
CA ALA A 213 21.15 32.04 -1.88
C ALA A 213 20.51 33.39 -1.47
N VAL A 214 19.29 33.67 -1.92
CA VAL A 214 18.55 34.89 -1.53
C VAL A 214 18.18 34.85 -0.04
N LEU A 215 17.88 33.68 0.52
CA LEU A 215 17.65 33.50 1.95
C LEU A 215 18.93 33.78 2.78
N ASP A 216 20.09 33.22 2.42
CA ASP A 216 21.38 33.43 3.12
C ASP A 216 21.72 34.93 3.22
N VAL A 217 21.71 35.64 2.09
CA VAL A 217 22.15 37.04 2.06
C VAL A 217 21.15 38.01 2.71
N ILE A 218 19.84 37.77 2.59
CA ILE A 218 18.81 38.58 3.28
C ILE A 218 18.75 38.26 4.79
N ALA A 219 19.02 37.02 5.19
CA ALA A 219 19.20 36.67 6.60
C ALA A 219 20.46 37.29 7.20
N SER A 220 21.56 37.35 6.42
CA SER A 220 22.82 37.98 6.82
C SER A 220 22.65 39.48 7.14
N ASP A 221 21.91 40.22 6.30
CA ASP A 221 21.49 41.60 6.61
C ASP A 221 20.75 41.66 7.96
N ALA A 222 19.79 40.76 8.18
CA ALA A 222 18.92 40.80 9.35
C ALA A 222 19.65 40.46 10.66
N LEU A 223 20.44 39.38 10.65
CA LEU A 223 21.31 38.97 11.75
C LEU A 223 22.27 40.11 12.10
N GLY A 224 22.95 40.67 11.10
CA GLY A 224 23.91 41.76 11.28
C GLY A 224 23.29 43.06 11.84
N ILE A 225 22.10 43.44 11.36
CA ILE A 225 21.42 44.67 11.80
C ILE A 225 20.90 44.55 13.23
N LEU A 226 20.31 43.41 13.64
CA LEU A 226 19.75 43.27 14.99
C LEU A 226 20.79 42.85 16.05
N GLN A 227 21.91 42.24 15.66
CA GLN A 227 23.04 41.95 16.56
C GLN A 227 23.76 43.23 17.02
N LYS A 228 23.70 44.32 16.24
CA LYS A 228 24.32 45.60 16.55
C LYS A 228 23.44 46.49 17.44
N ARG A 229 24.08 47.30 18.30
CA ARG A 229 23.41 48.16 19.29
C ARG A 229 22.93 49.47 18.66
N ASN A 230 21.86 49.37 17.87
CA ASN A 230 21.31 50.51 17.11
C ASN A 230 20.34 51.35 17.97
N LEU A 231 19.88 50.80 19.09
CA LEU A 231 19.04 51.45 20.10
C LEU A 231 19.78 51.59 21.43
N SER A 232 19.40 52.61 22.21
CA SER A 232 19.95 52.89 23.55
C SER A 232 19.81 51.68 24.49
N VAL A 233 18.64 51.04 24.47
CA VAL A 233 18.38 49.70 25.04
C VAL A 233 18.06 48.76 23.87
N PRO A 234 18.83 47.67 23.63
CA PRO A 234 18.55 46.75 22.54
C PRO A 234 17.31 45.88 22.80
N PRO A 235 16.63 45.38 21.74
CA PRO A 235 15.60 44.37 21.87
C PRO A 235 16.17 43.05 22.41
N LEU A 236 15.49 42.47 23.40
CA LEU A 236 15.67 41.07 23.80
C LEU A 236 14.89 40.12 22.87
N SER A 237 13.66 40.53 22.53
CA SER A 237 12.86 39.84 21.50
C SER A 237 11.95 40.81 20.76
N ILE A 238 11.68 40.52 19.49
CA ILE A 238 10.66 41.18 18.66
C ILE A 238 9.75 40.08 18.10
N ARG A 239 8.43 40.29 18.13
CA ARG A 239 7.44 39.35 17.61
C ARG A 239 6.37 40.09 16.81
N VAL A 240 6.26 39.80 15.52
CA VAL A 240 5.33 40.45 14.58
C VAL A 240 4.37 39.42 13.99
N PHE A 241 3.07 39.71 14.02
CA PHE A 241 2.02 38.79 13.57
C PHE A 241 1.29 39.36 12.34
N PHE A 242 1.43 38.66 11.21
CA PHE A 242 0.68 38.91 9.98
C PHE A 242 -0.44 37.86 9.88
N ARG A 243 -1.70 38.32 9.80
CA ARG A 243 -2.90 37.46 9.76
C ARG A 243 -3.75 37.82 8.57
N ASN A 244 -4.52 36.86 8.08
CA ASN A 244 -5.45 37.02 6.95
C ASN A 244 -4.74 37.57 5.70
N LEU A 245 -3.57 36.99 5.39
CA LEU A 245 -2.82 37.31 4.18
C LEU A 245 -3.65 36.91 2.95
N ASP A 246 -3.83 37.86 2.04
CA ASP A 246 -4.56 37.66 0.80
C ASP A 246 -3.67 36.92 -0.22
N PRO A 247 -4.11 35.75 -0.75
CA PRO A 247 -3.34 35.02 -1.75
C PRO A 247 -3.23 35.75 -3.10
N ASP A 248 -4.15 36.66 -3.46
CA ASP A 248 -4.18 37.28 -4.79
C ASP A 248 -3.22 38.47 -4.92
N THR A 249 -3.02 39.25 -3.85
CA THR A 249 -1.99 40.31 -3.79
C THR A 249 -0.66 39.81 -3.22
N ALA A 250 -0.69 38.88 -2.26
CA ALA A 250 0.47 38.44 -1.49
C ALA A 250 1.29 39.62 -0.91
N ILE A 251 0.59 40.62 -0.36
CA ILE A 251 1.17 41.82 0.29
C ILE A 251 1.09 41.68 1.81
N LEU A 252 2.13 42.10 2.53
CA LEU A 252 2.09 42.21 3.99
C LEU A 252 1.26 43.44 4.40
N PRO A 253 0.27 43.30 5.32
CA PRO A 253 -0.48 44.43 5.83
C PRO A 253 0.45 45.43 6.56
N ASP A 254 0.06 46.70 6.50
CA ASP A 254 0.86 47.86 6.95
C ASP A 254 1.24 47.80 8.44
N ARG A 255 2.12 48.71 8.87
CA ARG A 255 2.81 48.79 10.17
C ARG A 255 1.92 48.78 11.42
N ALA A 256 0.60 48.90 11.27
CA ALA A 256 -0.41 48.68 12.31
C ALA A 256 -0.63 47.20 12.70
N THR A 257 0.10 46.26 12.08
CA THR A 257 0.14 44.84 12.47
C THR A 257 0.48 44.64 13.95
N THR A 258 -0.14 43.63 14.59
CA THR A 258 0.09 43.32 16.00
C THR A 258 1.54 42.90 16.22
N SER A 259 2.32 43.83 16.76
CA SER A 259 3.77 43.71 16.95
C SER A 259 4.11 43.96 18.42
N ARG A 260 5.04 43.18 18.97
CA ARG A 260 5.51 43.28 20.36
C ARG A 260 7.03 43.31 20.38
N MET A 261 7.58 44.14 21.27
CA MET A 261 9.02 44.26 21.48
C MET A 261 9.29 44.25 22.99
N THR A 262 10.18 43.36 23.42
CA THR A 262 10.64 43.26 24.80
C THR A 262 12.10 43.68 24.82
N TYR A 263 12.47 44.63 25.67
CA TYR A 263 13.83 45.14 25.82
C TYR A 263 14.67 44.29 26.80
N VAL A 264 16.00 44.37 26.72
CA VAL A 264 16.92 43.60 27.60
C VAL A 264 16.85 43.95 29.09
N ASN A 265 16.28 45.11 29.44
CA ASN A 265 15.96 45.50 30.82
C ASN A 265 14.60 44.94 31.31
N GLY A 266 13.92 44.12 30.50
CA GLY A 266 12.62 43.54 30.79
C GLY A 266 11.41 44.44 30.50
N THR A 267 11.59 45.68 30.03
CA THR A 267 10.43 46.51 29.67
C THR A 267 9.79 46.03 28.37
N GLN A 268 8.46 46.00 28.34
CA GLN A 268 7.67 45.64 27.17
C GLN A 268 6.52 46.66 27.03
N PRO A 269 6.62 47.63 26.11
CA PRO A 269 5.53 48.57 25.87
C PRO A 269 4.26 47.88 25.33
N ASP A 270 3.09 48.45 25.61
CA ASP A 270 1.79 47.91 25.17
C ASP A 270 1.58 48.00 23.65
N SER A 271 2.17 49.02 23.02
CA SER A 271 2.21 49.25 21.58
C SER A 271 3.64 49.08 21.05
N TYR A 272 3.79 48.89 19.73
CA TYR A 272 5.13 48.77 19.14
C TYR A 272 5.85 50.13 19.19
N PRO A 273 7.05 50.21 19.79
CA PRO A 273 7.73 51.48 20.04
C PRO A 273 8.21 52.15 18.74
N ALA A 274 8.20 53.48 18.71
CA ALA A 274 8.50 54.26 17.51
C ALA A 274 9.94 54.06 17.01
N GLU A 275 10.88 53.98 17.96
CA GLU A 275 12.29 53.65 17.71
C GLU A 275 12.49 52.22 17.15
N GLY A 276 11.55 51.31 17.40
CA GLY A 276 11.57 49.95 16.85
C GLY A 276 11.28 49.88 15.35
N PHE A 277 10.71 50.92 14.72
CA PHE A 277 10.39 50.93 13.29
C PHE A 277 11.63 50.97 12.38
N ILE A 278 12.84 51.20 12.91
CA ILE A 278 14.08 51.06 12.14
C ILE A 278 14.25 49.63 11.59
N TYR A 279 13.74 48.62 12.31
CA TYR A 279 13.86 47.21 11.92
C TYR A 279 12.76 46.75 10.94
N THR A 280 11.76 47.58 10.60
CA THR A 280 10.61 47.16 9.79
C THR A 280 11.01 46.61 8.42
N ASN A 281 11.91 47.30 7.70
CA ASN A 281 12.36 46.87 6.38
C ASN A 281 13.07 45.50 6.44
N THR A 282 13.88 45.28 7.48
CA THR A 282 14.58 44.01 7.73
C THR A 282 13.61 42.86 7.97
N ILE A 283 12.59 43.09 8.80
CA ILE A 283 11.55 42.10 9.11
C ILE A 283 10.72 41.78 7.86
N TYR A 284 10.31 42.81 7.10
CA TYR A 284 9.48 42.63 5.92
C TYR A 284 10.24 41.89 4.81
N ASN A 285 11.54 42.19 4.61
CA ASN A 285 12.38 41.48 3.64
C ASN A 285 12.42 39.97 3.91
N LEU A 286 12.75 39.57 5.16
CA LEU A 286 12.78 38.16 5.55
C LEU A 286 11.43 37.47 5.35
N VAL A 287 10.34 38.11 5.77
CA VAL A 287 8.99 37.51 5.68
C VAL A 287 8.53 37.40 4.23
N TYR A 288 8.75 38.41 3.38
CA TYR A 288 8.42 38.33 1.95
C TYR A 288 9.21 37.25 1.23
N VAL A 289 10.53 37.16 1.45
CA VAL A 289 11.39 36.15 0.81
C VAL A 289 10.95 34.74 1.20
N VAL A 290 10.67 34.49 2.49
CA VAL A 290 10.17 33.19 2.96
C VAL A 290 8.75 32.90 2.43
N MET A 291 7.85 33.89 2.38
CA MET A 291 6.50 33.70 1.84
C MET A 291 6.49 33.34 0.36
N ASP A 292 7.22 34.09 -0.48
CA ASP A 292 7.29 33.81 -1.92
C ASP A 292 8.07 32.50 -2.17
N ALA A 293 9.07 32.15 -1.35
CA ALA A 293 9.74 30.86 -1.41
C ALA A 293 8.78 29.68 -1.11
N ILE A 294 7.92 29.80 -0.09
CA ILE A 294 6.94 28.77 0.26
C ILE A 294 5.88 28.62 -0.84
N ASN A 295 5.36 29.72 -1.36
CA ASN A 295 4.41 29.68 -2.48
C ASN A 295 5.06 29.05 -3.74
N LEU A 296 6.37 29.24 -3.95
CA LEU A 296 7.11 28.58 -5.04
C LEU A 296 7.24 27.07 -4.81
N ASP A 297 7.62 26.62 -3.60
CA ASP A 297 7.83 25.20 -3.27
C ASP A 297 6.53 24.39 -3.29
N LEU A 298 5.41 24.99 -2.87
CA LEU A 298 4.05 24.41 -3.01
C LEU A 298 3.58 24.31 -4.48
N GLY A 299 4.27 24.99 -5.40
CA GLY A 299 3.90 25.06 -6.81
C GLY A 299 2.73 26.01 -7.10
N ASN A 300 2.42 26.93 -6.18
CA ASN A 300 1.36 27.91 -6.34
C ASN A 300 1.73 28.93 -7.44
N THR A 301 0.75 29.19 -8.31
CA THR A 301 0.82 30.12 -9.45
C THR A 301 -0.23 31.24 -9.38
N ARG A 302 -1.14 31.18 -8.42
CA ARG A 302 -2.13 32.22 -8.10
C ARG A 302 -1.47 33.42 -7.41
N SER A 303 -0.60 33.14 -6.43
CA SER A 303 0.04 34.17 -5.62
C SER A 303 1.22 34.83 -6.36
N PRO A 304 1.24 36.18 -6.49
CA PRO A 304 2.36 36.89 -7.06
C PRO A 304 3.67 36.55 -6.34
N ASN A 305 4.74 36.31 -7.11
CA ASN A 305 5.95 35.67 -6.60
C ASN A 305 7.23 36.29 -7.18
N MET A 306 8.15 36.76 -6.33
CA MET A 306 9.39 37.44 -6.74
C MET A 306 10.36 36.54 -7.52
N PHE A 307 10.34 35.22 -7.27
CA PHE A 307 11.20 34.25 -7.92
C PHE A 307 10.69 33.85 -9.31
N ARG A 308 9.36 33.82 -9.51
CA ARG A 308 8.75 33.66 -10.84
C ARG A 308 8.74 34.97 -11.64
N ASN A 309 8.61 36.12 -10.99
CA ASN A 309 8.59 37.42 -11.67
C ASN A 309 9.53 38.43 -11.00
N ILE A 310 10.69 38.65 -11.63
CA ILE A 310 11.74 39.56 -11.18
C ILE A 310 11.25 41.02 -11.00
N SER A 311 10.18 41.45 -11.70
CA SER A 311 9.66 42.82 -11.53
C SER A 311 8.93 43.04 -10.19
N ARG A 312 8.52 41.97 -9.50
CA ARG A 312 8.00 42.03 -8.11
C ARG A 312 9.13 42.19 -7.08
N PHE A 313 10.33 41.65 -7.32
CA PHE A 313 11.44 41.72 -6.37
C PHE A 313 11.72 43.16 -5.83
N PRO A 314 11.90 44.20 -6.68
CA PRO A 314 12.11 45.57 -6.22
C PRO A 314 10.84 46.26 -5.67
N GLN A 315 9.67 45.61 -5.69
CA GLN A 315 8.42 46.10 -5.09
C GLN A 315 8.25 45.62 -3.64
N VAL A 316 8.75 44.42 -3.31
CA VAL A 316 8.54 43.78 -1.99
C VAL A 316 9.79 43.68 -1.12
N VAL A 317 10.99 43.54 -1.72
CA VAL A 317 12.26 43.56 -0.99
C VAL A 317 12.77 45.00 -0.93
N PHE A 318 12.77 45.61 0.25
CA PHE A 318 13.30 46.96 0.48
C PHE A 318 14.84 46.96 0.44
N ASN A 319 15.45 48.09 0.03
CA ASN A 319 16.91 48.23 0.05
C ASN A 319 17.53 48.14 1.46
N ASN A 320 16.72 48.31 2.51
CA ASN A 320 17.09 48.14 3.92
C ASN A 320 18.28 49.01 4.38
N GLN A 321 18.57 50.13 3.70
CA GLN A 321 19.69 51.03 4.01
C GLN A 321 19.61 51.63 5.42
N ALA A 322 20.76 52.07 5.95
CA ALA A 322 20.85 52.63 7.30
C ALA A 322 19.98 53.89 7.45
N PRO A 323 19.11 53.97 8.47
CA PRO A 323 18.36 55.18 8.80
C PRO A 323 19.25 56.40 9.07
N SER A 324 18.75 57.60 8.76
CA SER A 324 19.45 58.86 9.00
C SER A 324 19.90 59.01 10.46
N GLY A 325 21.20 59.12 10.69
CA GLY A 325 21.82 59.18 12.02
C GLY A 325 22.49 57.87 12.47
N ILE A 326 22.28 56.76 11.76
CA ILE A 326 22.99 55.49 11.99
C ILE A 326 24.11 55.35 10.95
N ASN A 327 25.34 55.11 11.41
CA ASN A 327 26.46 54.80 10.53
C ASN A 327 26.32 53.37 9.98
N SER A 328 26.34 53.22 8.65
CA SER A 328 26.13 51.94 7.96
C SER A 328 27.24 50.91 8.19
N GLU A 329 28.49 51.36 8.35
CA GLU A 329 29.68 50.52 8.46
C GLU A 329 29.90 50.01 9.89
N THR A 330 29.66 50.87 10.89
CA THR A 330 29.78 50.47 12.30
C THR A 330 28.48 49.86 12.84
N ASN A 331 27.33 50.50 12.57
CA ASN A 331 26.08 50.28 13.30
C ASN A 331 24.91 49.80 12.41
N TRP A 332 25.17 49.23 11.23
CA TRP A 332 24.17 48.57 10.39
C TRP A 332 24.74 47.31 9.72
N SER A 333 24.22 46.87 8.58
CA SER A 333 24.62 45.65 7.86
C SER A 333 26.10 45.56 7.41
N LYS A 334 26.77 46.67 7.05
CA LYS A 334 28.16 46.61 6.53
C LYS A 334 29.17 46.34 7.65
N GLY A 335 30.38 45.88 7.30
CA GLY A 335 31.50 45.61 8.22
C GLY A 335 31.83 44.13 8.38
N LEU A 336 32.10 43.69 9.62
CA LEU A 336 32.51 42.31 9.97
C LEU A 336 31.48 41.21 9.68
N ILE A 337 30.28 41.57 9.23
CA ILE A 337 29.21 40.63 8.89
C ILE A 337 29.55 39.96 7.55
N GLN A 338 29.59 38.63 7.55
CA GLN A 338 29.83 37.79 6.37
C GLN A 338 28.66 36.82 6.22
N SER A 339 28.04 36.80 5.04
CA SER A 339 27.16 35.70 4.64
C SER A 339 27.96 34.40 4.50
N PHE A 340 27.34 33.24 4.81
CA PHE A 340 28.07 31.97 4.89
C PHE A 340 28.69 31.57 3.55
N TYR A 341 28.02 31.87 2.43
CA TYR A 341 28.43 31.41 1.09
C TYR A 341 28.93 32.55 0.19
N TYR A 342 28.50 33.80 0.41
CA TYR A 342 28.84 34.94 -0.43
C TYR A 342 29.80 35.95 0.25
N GLY A 343 30.20 35.71 1.51
CA GLY A 343 31.17 36.54 2.22
C GLY A 343 30.65 37.94 2.53
N HIS A 344 31.46 38.97 2.26
CA HIS A 344 31.15 40.37 2.54
C HIS A 344 30.28 41.04 1.47
N ILE A 345 29.46 42.00 1.89
CA ILE A 345 28.71 42.92 1.02
C ILE A 345 29.69 43.74 0.16
N PRO A 346 29.50 43.86 -1.17
CA PRO A 346 30.35 44.68 -2.04
C PRO A 346 30.41 46.15 -1.59
N ASP A 347 31.60 46.75 -1.65
CA ASP A 347 31.88 48.07 -1.04
C ASP A 347 30.96 49.21 -1.48
N GLN A 348 30.45 49.12 -2.71
CA GLN A 348 29.53 50.06 -3.36
C GLN A 348 28.09 50.05 -2.81
N TYR A 349 27.75 49.11 -1.91
CA TYR A 349 26.43 48.94 -1.32
C TYR A 349 26.50 48.89 0.22
N GLN A 350 25.37 49.19 0.89
CA GLN A 350 25.29 49.07 2.36
C GLN A 350 24.80 47.71 2.82
N THR A 351 23.97 47.04 2.03
CA THR A 351 23.20 45.84 2.38
C THR A 351 23.24 44.81 1.25
N TRP A 352 23.00 43.55 1.59
CA TRP A 352 22.70 42.52 0.58
C TRP A 352 21.39 42.80 -0.15
N ALA A 353 20.38 43.34 0.55
CA ALA A 353 19.11 43.73 -0.06
C ALA A 353 19.24 44.90 -1.06
N GLU A 354 20.22 45.79 -0.91
CA GLU A 354 20.57 46.78 -1.94
C GLU A 354 21.33 46.14 -3.10
N THR A 355 22.28 45.24 -2.79
CA THR A 355 23.07 44.50 -3.79
C THR A 355 22.16 43.74 -4.75
N LEU A 356 21.29 42.84 -4.25
CA LEU A 356 20.35 42.06 -5.06
C LEU A 356 19.39 42.91 -5.91
N ARG A 357 19.10 44.15 -5.51
CA ARG A 357 18.23 45.08 -6.25
C ARG A 357 18.92 45.84 -7.39
N LYS A 358 20.25 45.91 -7.39
CA LYS A 358 21.04 46.76 -8.31
C LYS A 358 21.95 45.95 -9.21
N ASP A 359 22.71 45.03 -8.60
CA ASP A 359 23.74 44.21 -9.23
C ASP A 359 23.86 42.92 -8.39
N PRO A 360 22.97 41.94 -8.59
CA PRO A 360 23.04 40.68 -7.86
C PRO A 360 24.36 39.98 -8.20
N PRO A 361 25.02 39.28 -7.24
CA PRO A 361 26.24 38.53 -7.51
C PRO A 361 26.04 37.60 -8.70
N ALA A 362 27.09 37.39 -9.52
CA ALA A 362 27.00 36.63 -10.77
C ALA A 362 26.42 35.20 -10.61
N ASN A 363 26.46 34.65 -9.39
CA ASN A 363 25.93 33.35 -9.00
C ASN A 363 24.45 33.38 -8.53
N ILE A 364 23.76 34.53 -8.50
CA ILE A 364 22.36 34.64 -8.01
C ILE A 364 21.44 35.11 -9.14
N THR A 365 20.97 34.15 -9.95
CA THR A 365 20.09 34.38 -11.10
C THR A 365 18.62 34.57 -10.69
N LEU A 366 18.25 35.78 -10.28
CA LEU A 366 16.88 36.20 -9.91
C LEU A 366 15.83 36.14 -11.07
N ALA A 367 16.16 35.52 -12.21
CA ALA A 367 15.40 35.65 -13.45
C ALA A 367 14.43 34.47 -13.70
N ASN A 368 13.14 34.71 -13.47
CA ASN A 368 12.01 33.89 -13.97
C ASN A 368 12.18 32.38 -13.73
N LEU A 369 12.38 31.98 -12.47
CA LEU A 369 12.69 30.60 -12.11
C LEU A 369 11.49 29.68 -12.39
N SER A 370 11.73 28.62 -13.16
CA SER A 370 10.79 27.53 -13.42
C SER A 370 10.65 26.60 -12.22
N GLY A 371 10.18 27.12 -11.09
CA GLY A 371 9.73 26.31 -9.95
C GLY A 371 8.54 25.42 -10.33
N PRO A 372 8.24 24.39 -9.53
CA PRO A 372 7.23 23.38 -9.86
C PRO A 372 5.88 24.03 -10.22
N ASN A 373 5.23 23.53 -11.28
CA ASN A 373 3.87 23.96 -11.66
C ASN A 373 2.79 23.23 -10.87
N LYS A 374 3.16 22.13 -10.21
CA LYS A 374 2.39 21.35 -9.24
C LYS A 374 3.38 20.68 -8.32
N SER A 375 3.20 20.81 -7.01
CA SER A 375 3.92 20.01 -6.02
C SER A 375 2.98 19.01 -5.36
N THR A 376 3.52 17.87 -4.96
CA THR A 376 2.85 16.81 -4.20
C THR A 376 3.68 16.43 -2.98
N MET A 377 3.19 15.60 -2.07
CA MET A 377 3.95 15.11 -0.92
C MET A 377 5.08 14.20 -1.39
N ALA A 378 6.31 14.43 -0.92
CA ALA A 378 7.43 13.52 -1.09
C ALA A 378 7.23 12.30 -0.18
N THR A 379 6.47 11.31 -0.66
CA THR A 379 6.10 10.11 0.09
C THR A 379 6.12 8.88 -0.81
N THR A 380 6.00 7.70 -0.20
CA THR A 380 5.92 6.42 -0.89
C THR A 380 4.67 5.65 -0.45
N TYR A 381 4.00 5.03 -1.42
CA TYR A 381 2.81 4.22 -1.23
C TYR A 381 3.17 2.75 -1.23
N LEU A 382 2.52 1.96 -0.38
CA LEU A 382 2.70 0.52 -0.34
C LEU A 382 1.85 -0.12 -1.45
N CYS A 383 2.47 -0.43 -2.58
CA CYS A 383 1.83 -0.97 -3.77
C CYS A 383 2.18 -2.46 -3.93
N PRO A 384 1.24 -3.39 -3.63
CA PRO A 384 1.46 -4.83 -3.83
C PRO A 384 1.62 -5.19 -5.31
N THR A 385 2.80 -5.68 -5.67
CA THR A 385 3.19 -6.14 -7.02
C THR A 385 3.12 -7.67 -7.12
N TYR A 386 2.80 -8.19 -8.30
CA TYR A 386 2.91 -9.62 -8.59
C TYR A 386 4.32 -9.95 -9.09
N GLU A 387 5.03 -10.80 -8.35
CA GLU A 387 6.39 -11.22 -8.69
C GLU A 387 6.47 -12.74 -8.81
N LEU A 388 7.43 -13.21 -9.61
CA LEU A 388 7.66 -14.64 -9.80
C LEU A 388 8.42 -15.18 -8.59
N LYS A 389 7.93 -16.26 -7.99
CA LYS A 389 8.58 -16.88 -6.83
C LYS A 389 10.04 -17.24 -7.11
N PRO A 390 10.93 -17.13 -6.11
CA PRO A 390 12.30 -17.62 -6.23
C PRO A 390 12.28 -19.12 -6.57
N THR A 391 13.21 -19.56 -7.41
CA THR A 391 13.18 -20.86 -8.12
C THR A 391 12.83 -22.05 -7.22
N ASN A 392 13.39 -22.13 -6.02
CA ASN A 392 13.12 -23.21 -5.07
C ASN A 392 11.67 -23.19 -4.54
N ALA A 393 11.12 -22.01 -4.24
CA ALA A 393 9.73 -21.84 -3.81
C ALA A 393 8.74 -22.09 -4.96
N LEU A 394 9.10 -21.69 -6.19
CA LEU A 394 8.32 -21.94 -7.39
C LEU A 394 8.24 -23.44 -7.72
N LEU A 395 9.39 -24.14 -7.73
CA LEU A 395 9.44 -25.57 -8.03
C LEU A 395 8.68 -26.38 -6.98
N THR A 396 8.82 -26.06 -5.70
CA THR A 396 8.09 -26.74 -4.62
C THR A 396 6.58 -26.46 -4.66
N SER A 397 6.14 -25.22 -4.88
CA SER A 397 4.70 -24.91 -4.97
C SER A 397 4.03 -25.57 -6.18
N VAL A 398 4.69 -25.53 -7.34
CA VAL A 398 4.18 -26.18 -8.57
C VAL A 398 4.21 -27.71 -8.44
N PHE A 399 5.23 -28.29 -7.79
CA PHE A 399 5.30 -29.74 -7.54
C PHE A 399 4.21 -30.23 -6.59
N VAL A 400 3.97 -29.54 -5.47
CA VAL A 400 2.93 -29.91 -4.49
C VAL A 400 1.54 -29.72 -5.08
N GLY A 401 1.28 -28.61 -5.78
CA GLY A 401 0.01 -28.37 -6.48
C GLY A 401 -0.25 -29.41 -7.58
N SER A 402 0.77 -29.74 -8.38
CA SER A 402 0.62 -30.75 -9.45
C SER A 402 0.41 -32.14 -8.87
N SER A 403 1.18 -32.54 -7.85
CA SER A 403 1.07 -33.87 -7.23
C SER A 403 -0.31 -34.11 -6.59
N THR A 404 -0.84 -33.12 -5.85
CA THR A 404 -2.17 -33.21 -5.24
C THR A 404 -3.31 -33.26 -6.26
N MET A 405 -3.19 -32.51 -7.36
CA MET A 405 -4.15 -32.60 -8.48
C MET A 405 -4.02 -33.93 -9.25
N ILE A 406 -2.81 -34.44 -9.48
CA ILE A 406 -2.57 -35.74 -10.15
C ILE A 406 -3.15 -36.89 -9.32
N LEU A 407 -2.98 -36.89 -8.00
CA LEU A 407 -3.63 -37.86 -7.10
C LEU A 407 -5.16 -37.79 -7.15
N SER A 408 -5.72 -36.57 -7.30
CA SER A 408 -7.16 -36.35 -7.45
C SER A 408 -7.70 -36.87 -8.80
N VAL A 409 -6.94 -36.66 -9.89
CA VAL A 409 -7.24 -37.25 -11.22
C VAL A 409 -7.12 -38.77 -11.19
N TRP A 410 -6.15 -39.33 -10.47
CA TRP A 410 -6.03 -40.78 -10.26
C TRP A 410 -7.23 -41.35 -9.49
N GLY A 411 -7.66 -40.70 -8.41
CA GLY A 411 -8.88 -41.10 -7.69
C GLY A 411 -10.13 -41.07 -8.58
N ALA A 412 -10.30 -40.03 -9.38
CA ALA A 412 -11.42 -39.92 -10.32
C ALA A 412 -11.35 -40.98 -11.45
N TRP A 413 -10.16 -41.27 -11.98
CA TRP A 413 -9.94 -42.32 -12.99
C TRP A 413 -10.25 -43.71 -12.43
N MET A 414 -9.76 -44.04 -11.23
CA MET A 414 -10.05 -45.29 -10.55
C MET A 414 -11.54 -45.46 -10.23
N PHE A 415 -12.24 -44.38 -9.85
CA PHE A 415 -13.69 -44.40 -9.66
C PHE A 415 -14.46 -44.66 -10.96
N PHE A 416 -14.14 -43.93 -12.03
CA PHE A 416 -14.80 -44.07 -13.34
C PHE A 416 -14.56 -45.45 -13.97
N THR A 417 -13.35 -45.98 -13.83
CA THR A 417 -12.99 -47.30 -14.35
C THR A 417 -13.59 -48.43 -13.53
N ALA A 418 -13.67 -48.32 -12.20
CA ALA A 418 -14.42 -49.26 -11.36
C ALA A 418 -15.92 -49.27 -11.69
N PHE A 419 -16.50 -48.12 -12.05
CA PHE A 419 -17.89 -48.03 -12.52
C PHE A 419 -18.08 -48.73 -13.88
N LEU A 420 -17.16 -48.51 -14.83
CA LEU A 420 -17.17 -49.20 -16.13
C LEU A 420 -16.99 -50.72 -15.97
N ALA A 421 -16.05 -51.18 -15.14
CA ALA A 421 -15.82 -52.60 -14.86
C ALA A 421 -17.11 -53.28 -14.35
N ARG A 422 -17.82 -52.64 -13.43
CA ARG A 422 -19.12 -53.10 -12.92
C ARG A 422 -20.23 -53.17 -13.97
N LYS A 423 -20.20 -52.34 -15.03
CA LYS A 423 -21.18 -52.40 -16.12
C LYS A 423 -20.79 -53.38 -17.24
N ILE A 424 -19.52 -53.77 -17.34
CA ILE A 424 -19.01 -54.66 -18.39
C ILE A 424 -18.91 -56.12 -17.95
N MET A 425 -18.63 -56.39 -16.66
CA MET A 425 -18.59 -57.76 -16.13
C MET A 425 -19.98 -58.27 -15.73
N ALA A 426 -20.45 -59.33 -16.39
CA ALA A 426 -21.46 -60.21 -15.81
C ALA A 426 -20.82 -61.09 -14.70
N PRO A 427 -21.50 -61.35 -13.57
CA PRO A 427 -20.91 -62.11 -12.46
C PRO A 427 -20.79 -63.60 -12.82
N GLN A 428 -19.58 -64.05 -13.17
CA GLN A 428 -19.34 -65.43 -13.61
C GLN A 428 -19.18 -66.47 -12.47
N VAL A 429 -19.10 -66.05 -11.20
CA VAL A 429 -19.14 -66.99 -10.06
C VAL A 429 -20.57 -67.13 -9.54
N ILE A 430 -21.26 -68.16 -10.00
CA ILE A 430 -22.57 -68.58 -9.46
C ILE A 430 -22.31 -69.69 -8.43
N CYS A 431 -22.31 -69.33 -7.15
CA CYS A 431 -22.25 -70.32 -6.07
C CYS A 431 -23.55 -71.13 -6.03
N TYR A 432 -23.51 -72.38 -6.49
CA TYR A 432 -24.62 -73.33 -6.40
C TYR A 432 -24.67 -73.97 -4.99
N CYS A 433 -25.15 -73.18 -4.03
CA CYS A 433 -25.63 -73.67 -2.73
C CYS A 433 -27.07 -73.17 -2.53
N ASP A 434 -27.95 -73.99 -1.95
CA ASP A 434 -29.36 -73.60 -1.81
C ASP A 434 -29.59 -72.46 -0.80
N ASP A 435 -28.71 -72.30 0.20
CA ASP A 435 -28.64 -71.08 1.02
C ASP A 435 -28.40 -69.80 0.19
N CYS A 436 -27.62 -69.90 -0.91
CA CYS A 436 -27.39 -68.77 -1.81
C CYS A 436 -28.62 -68.49 -2.69
N LYS A 437 -29.40 -69.52 -3.09
CA LYS A 437 -30.73 -69.31 -3.70
C LYS A 437 -31.68 -68.62 -2.73
N ALA A 438 -31.78 -69.12 -1.50
CA ALA A 438 -32.66 -68.59 -0.47
C ALA A 438 -32.34 -67.11 -0.13
N ARG A 439 -31.06 -66.75 -0.01
CA ARG A 439 -30.64 -65.34 0.17
C ARG A 439 -31.00 -64.48 -1.05
N ARG A 440 -30.69 -64.92 -2.27
CA ARG A 440 -31.01 -64.16 -3.50
C ARG A 440 -32.51 -63.91 -3.66
N LEU A 441 -33.35 -64.88 -3.35
CA LEU A 441 -34.82 -64.74 -3.42
C LEU A 441 -35.32 -63.70 -2.39
N LYS A 442 -34.73 -63.71 -1.18
CA LYS A 442 -35.00 -62.72 -0.11
C LYS A 442 -34.49 -61.32 -0.45
N GLU A 443 -33.40 -61.20 -1.22
CA GLU A 443 -32.85 -59.94 -1.73
C GLU A 443 -33.65 -59.39 -2.93
N ALA A 444 -34.15 -60.26 -3.81
CA ALA A 444 -35.08 -59.90 -4.89
C ALA A 444 -36.39 -59.34 -4.31
N MET A 445 -37.00 -60.02 -3.35
CA MET A 445 -38.19 -59.51 -2.63
C MET A 445 -37.93 -58.16 -1.95
N ARG A 446 -36.76 -57.96 -1.33
CA ARG A 446 -36.37 -56.67 -0.73
C ARG A 446 -36.21 -55.56 -1.77
N THR A 447 -35.60 -55.83 -2.91
CA THR A 447 -35.41 -54.83 -3.98
C THR A 447 -36.73 -54.49 -4.67
N GLU A 448 -37.63 -55.44 -4.88
CA GLU A 448 -38.99 -55.15 -5.36
C GLU A 448 -39.82 -54.37 -4.35
N ALA A 449 -39.73 -54.69 -3.04
CA ALA A 449 -40.39 -53.91 -2.00
C ALA A 449 -39.86 -52.46 -1.93
N PHE A 450 -38.55 -52.26 -2.08
CA PHE A 450 -37.93 -50.94 -2.18
C PHE A 450 -38.38 -50.18 -3.45
N ARG A 451 -38.52 -50.89 -4.58
CA ARG A 451 -39.00 -50.35 -5.85
C ARG A 451 -40.47 -49.91 -5.78
N ARG A 452 -41.33 -50.68 -5.10
CA ARG A 452 -42.74 -50.29 -4.82
C ARG A 452 -42.81 -49.06 -3.91
N ARG A 453 -41.94 -48.96 -2.89
CA ARG A 453 -41.88 -47.77 -2.00
C ARG A 453 -41.41 -46.51 -2.73
N THR A 454 -40.36 -46.61 -3.55
CA THR A 454 -39.81 -45.46 -4.29
C THR A 454 -40.68 -45.02 -5.46
N ALA A 455 -41.37 -45.94 -6.14
CA ALA A 455 -42.33 -45.61 -7.21
C ALA A 455 -43.53 -44.78 -6.71
N ASN A 456 -43.92 -44.93 -5.45
CA ASN A 456 -45.07 -44.23 -4.87
C ASN A 456 -44.70 -42.86 -4.24
N GLN A 457 -43.43 -42.45 -4.29
CA GLN A 457 -42.91 -41.26 -3.61
C GLN A 457 -42.52 -40.16 -4.62
N ASN A 458 -43.54 -39.48 -5.15
CA ASN A 458 -43.44 -38.57 -6.31
C ASN A 458 -42.46 -37.37 -6.16
N ASN A 459 -41.99 -37.06 -4.95
CA ASN A 459 -41.20 -35.85 -4.67
C ASN A 459 -39.82 -36.17 -4.07
N THR A 460 -38.92 -36.75 -4.89
CA THR A 460 -37.50 -36.97 -4.55
C THR A 460 -36.57 -36.51 -5.68
N GLY A 461 -35.38 -36.02 -5.30
CA GLY A 461 -34.50 -35.23 -6.16
C GLY A 461 -33.75 -36.00 -7.25
N PHE A 462 -33.01 -35.26 -8.07
CA PHE A 462 -32.27 -35.79 -9.24
C PHE A 462 -31.36 -36.97 -8.87
N PHE A 463 -30.58 -36.88 -7.79
CA PHE A 463 -29.72 -37.98 -7.32
C PHE A 463 -30.50 -39.25 -6.95
N THR A 464 -31.68 -39.11 -6.34
CA THR A 464 -32.54 -40.24 -5.97
C THR A 464 -33.10 -40.93 -7.22
N ARG A 465 -33.54 -40.14 -8.21
CA ARG A 465 -33.95 -40.67 -9.54
C ARG A 465 -32.78 -41.28 -10.31
N LEU A 466 -31.58 -40.71 -10.23
CA LEU A 466 -30.38 -41.22 -10.87
C LEU A 466 -29.98 -42.59 -10.30
N MET A 467 -29.96 -42.73 -8.96
CA MET A 467 -29.73 -44.02 -8.29
C MET A 467 -30.81 -45.06 -8.63
N ALA A 468 -32.09 -44.66 -8.62
CA ALA A 468 -33.19 -45.55 -8.99
C ALA A 468 -33.11 -46.03 -10.45
N ARG A 469 -32.58 -45.19 -11.36
CA ARG A 469 -32.36 -45.55 -12.77
C ARG A 469 -31.09 -46.39 -12.97
N MET A 470 -30.00 -46.11 -12.23
CA MET A 470 -28.78 -46.94 -12.25
C MET A 470 -28.99 -48.33 -11.63
N GLY A 471 -29.99 -48.50 -10.74
CA GLY A 471 -30.43 -49.80 -10.26
C GLY A 471 -31.34 -50.59 -11.22
N VAL A 472 -31.64 -50.06 -12.42
CA VAL A 472 -32.59 -50.65 -13.37
C VAL A 472 -32.06 -50.60 -14.80
N GLU A 473 -31.24 -51.61 -15.17
CA GLU A 473 -31.00 -51.94 -16.57
C GLU A 473 -30.71 -53.45 -16.72
N GLY A 474 -31.77 -54.23 -17.02
CA GLY A 474 -31.71 -55.68 -17.25
C GLY A 474 -32.67 -56.51 -16.39
N ARG A 475 -33.57 -57.27 -17.03
CA ARG A 475 -34.04 -58.55 -16.46
C ARG A 475 -32.86 -59.52 -16.53
N PRO A 476 -32.42 -60.15 -15.43
CA PRO A 476 -31.51 -61.30 -15.55
C PRO A 476 -32.27 -62.43 -16.28
N LYS A 477 -31.75 -62.88 -17.43
CA LYS A 477 -32.43 -63.87 -18.29
C LYS A 477 -32.63 -65.25 -17.64
N ASN A 478 -32.02 -65.50 -16.48
CA ASN A 478 -31.97 -66.79 -15.79
C ASN A 478 -32.56 -66.67 -14.36
N ILE A 479 -33.70 -65.99 -14.21
CA ILE A 479 -34.56 -66.11 -13.02
C ILE A 479 -35.94 -66.56 -13.51
N ILE A 480 -36.37 -67.73 -13.05
CA ILE A 480 -37.76 -68.20 -13.15
C ILE A 480 -38.55 -67.43 -12.10
N TYR A 481 -39.63 -66.77 -12.48
CA TYR A 481 -40.52 -66.11 -11.53
C TYR A 481 -41.62 -67.08 -11.10
N PRO A 482 -42.24 -66.91 -9.91
CA PRO A 482 -43.38 -67.74 -9.47
C PRO A 482 -44.68 -67.50 -10.27
N ALA A 483 -44.59 -66.79 -11.41
CA ALA A 483 -45.65 -66.65 -12.42
C ALA A 483 -45.37 -67.48 -13.69
N ASP A 484 -44.21 -68.16 -13.76
CA ASP A 484 -43.75 -68.98 -14.88
C ASP A 484 -43.79 -70.50 -14.53
N LEU A 485 -44.69 -70.90 -13.62
CA LEU A 485 -44.88 -72.27 -13.15
C LEU A 485 -46.32 -72.73 -13.45
N ASP A 486 -46.47 -73.88 -14.12
CA ASP A 486 -47.77 -74.46 -14.44
C ASP A 486 -48.54 -74.93 -13.19
N PRO A 487 -49.89 -74.88 -13.19
CA PRO A 487 -50.71 -75.12 -12.01
C PRO A 487 -51.00 -76.59 -11.67
N GLU A 488 -50.26 -77.55 -12.26
CA GLU A 488 -50.47 -79.00 -12.05
C GLU A 488 -49.22 -79.70 -11.47
N ASP A 489 -48.95 -79.47 -10.18
CA ASP A 489 -48.31 -80.50 -9.33
C ASP A 489 -48.73 -80.33 -7.84
N GLN A 490 -50.02 -80.53 -7.56
CA GLN A 490 -50.52 -80.66 -6.18
C GLN A 490 -50.30 -82.10 -5.66
N GLY A 491 -49.04 -82.41 -5.31
CA GLY A 491 -48.61 -83.73 -4.85
C GLY A 491 -48.12 -83.76 -3.40
N TYR A 492 -48.98 -84.26 -2.50
CA TYR A 492 -48.67 -84.72 -1.13
C TYR A 492 -48.14 -83.73 -0.08
N ASP A 493 -49.01 -83.44 0.90
CA ASP A 493 -48.60 -83.18 2.29
C ASP A 493 -47.71 -84.32 2.82
N THR A 494 -46.63 -83.98 3.52
CA THR A 494 -46.24 -84.66 4.77
C THR A 494 -45.46 -83.71 5.68
N ILE A 495 -45.98 -83.51 6.90
CA ILE A 495 -45.23 -82.90 8.01
C ILE A 495 -44.64 -84.04 8.86
N PRO A 496 -43.34 -84.01 9.18
CA PRO A 496 -42.80 -84.64 10.38
C PRO A 496 -42.38 -83.57 11.40
N HIS A 497 -42.93 -83.65 12.61
CA HIS A 497 -42.43 -82.92 13.78
C HIS A 497 -41.26 -83.68 14.44
N SER A 498 -40.54 -82.96 15.31
CA SER A 498 -39.53 -83.46 16.29
C SER A 498 -38.16 -83.86 15.71
N GLY A 499 -37.12 -83.76 16.54
CA GLY A 499 -35.73 -84.05 16.12
C GLY A 499 -34.65 -83.14 16.70
N ARG A 500 -34.69 -82.79 18.00
CA ARG A 500 -33.48 -82.31 18.71
C ARG A 500 -32.69 -83.52 19.22
N PRO A 501 -31.38 -83.55 18.99
CA PRO A 501 -30.44 -84.09 19.97
C PRO A 501 -29.55 -82.98 20.54
N MET A 502 -29.38 -82.99 21.86
CA MET A 502 -28.12 -82.61 22.51
C MET A 502 -27.17 -83.84 22.38
N LEU A 503 -25.88 -83.86 22.73
CA LEU A 503 -25.11 -83.11 23.73
C LEU A 503 -23.60 -83.37 23.48
N GLU A 504 -22.71 -82.50 23.98
CA GLU A 504 -21.28 -82.80 24.33
C GLU A 504 -20.28 -83.23 23.22
N HIS A 505 -18.94 -83.09 23.38
CA HIS A 505 -18.09 -82.66 24.52
C HIS A 505 -17.10 -81.52 24.15
N MET A 506 -16.55 -80.87 25.19
CA MET A 506 -15.38 -79.96 25.23
C MET A 506 -14.09 -80.76 25.59
N PRO A 507 -12.88 -80.17 25.83
CA PRO A 507 -12.40 -78.77 25.74
C PRO A 507 -11.29 -78.65 24.63
N ASP A 508 -10.12 -77.98 24.67
CA ASP A 508 -9.38 -77.22 25.70
C ASP A 508 -8.30 -76.24 25.14
N SER A 509 -7.71 -75.46 26.07
CA SER A 509 -6.40 -74.77 26.15
C SER A 509 -5.40 -74.80 24.96
N LYS A 510 -4.61 -73.74 24.69
CA LYS A 510 -3.77 -73.01 25.67
C LYS A 510 -3.62 -71.50 25.45
N LYS A 511 -3.53 -70.78 26.59
CA LYS A 511 -2.81 -69.51 26.75
C LYS A 511 -1.39 -69.78 27.29
N VAL A 512 -0.39 -69.06 26.79
CA VAL A 512 0.80 -68.51 27.49
C VAL A 512 1.20 -67.29 26.62
N SER A 513 1.11 -66.02 27.01
CA SER A 513 1.65 -65.27 28.16
C SER A 513 3.11 -64.81 28.00
N ASP A 514 3.25 -63.50 27.81
CA ASP A 514 4.21 -62.59 28.44
C ASP A 514 5.72 -62.89 28.41
N LEU A 515 6.47 -62.01 27.73
CA LEU A 515 7.77 -61.45 28.12
C LEU A 515 8.04 -60.24 27.19
N GLY A 516 8.46 -59.05 27.61
CA GLY A 516 8.83 -58.59 28.95
C GLY A 516 10.31 -58.19 29.00
N GLY A 517 10.63 -56.97 28.59
CA GLY A 517 12.01 -56.44 28.60
C GLY A 517 12.05 -54.95 28.25
N SER A 518 12.80 -54.16 29.03
CA SER A 518 12.89 -52.70 28.90
C SER A 518 14.33 -52.23 29.11
N ALA A 519 14.65 -51.08 28.50
CA ALA A 519 15.78 -50.18 28.79
C ALA A 519 17.23 -50.71 28.75
N THR A 520 17.95 -50.33 27.69
CA THR A 520 19.23 -49.57 27.70
C THR A 520 19.40 -48.99 26.27
N GLY A 521 20.22 -47.97 25.99
CA GLY A 521 21.08 -47.12 26.80
C GLY A 521 21.71 -46.02 25.92
N GLU A 522 22.35 -45.04 26.53
CA GLU A 522 22.89 -43.79 25.92
C GLU A 522 23.70 -43.95 24.62
N LYS A 523 23.41 -43.10 23.62
CA LYS A 523 24.30 -42.01 23.19
C LYS A 523 23.62 -41.00 22.26
#